data_AF-A0A925NPG7-F1
#
_entry.id   AF-A0A925NPG7-F1
#
_cell.length_a   1.000
_cell.length_b   1.000
_cell.length_c   1.000
_cell.angle_alpha   90.00
_cell.angle_beta   90.00
_cell.angle_gamma   90.00
#
_symmetry.space_group_name_H-M   'P 1'
#
loop_
_entity.id
_entity.type
_entity.pdbx_description
1 polymer ?
#
loop_
_entity_poly.entity_id
_entity_poly.type
_entity_poly.pdbx_seq_one_letter_code
_entity_poly.pdbx_strand_id
1 'polypeptide(L)'
;MINQLIGWSLRNRFLVICATLLIIGLGVRAVYQTPVDAIPDLSENQVIVFADWPGRSPQEVEDQVTYPLSVNLQGLAAVKTVRASSMFGFSLITVIFEDKIDNYFARSRVLERLNYLGNVLPAGVTPQLGPDATGLGWVYQYYLDVDSAVAPQGGYDLGQLRGIQDWFVRYQLNSVQGVAEVGSVGGFVRQYQIEVSSTKMRAAKVSLQDVMKAVGESNLNVGGKVIEENGQEYIVRGIGLVQSADALEGIALTQREGATVYLRSVAQVMLGGEFRRGALDVDGREVVGGIVVMRTGENAME
;
A
#
# COMPACT_ATOMS: atom_id res chain seq x y z
N MET A 1 -54.65 -34.55 -6.63
CA MET A 1 -53.20 -34.28 -6.50
C MET A 1 -52.81 -33.96 -5.06
N ILE A 2 -53.31 -32.89 -4.42
CA ILE A 2 -52.99 -32.57 -3.01
C ILE A 2 -53.38 -33.70 -2.03
N ASN A 3 -54.60 -34.24 -2.15
CA ASN A 3 -55.05 -35.36 -1.30
C ASN A 3 -54.21 -36.63 -1.47
N GLN A 4 -53.61 -36.84 -2.65
CA GLN A 4 -52.72 -37.98 -2.90
C GLN A 4 -51.36 -37.76 -2.20
N LEU A 5 -50.85 -36.54 -2.19
CA LEU A 5 -49.58 -36.18 -1.53
C LEU A 5 -49.70 -36.28 0.00
N ILE A 6 -50.82 -35.80 0.55
CA ILE A 6 -51.15 -35.97 1.97
C ILE A 6 -51.30 -37.46 2.31
N GLY A 7 -52.06 -38.20 1.49
CA GLY A 7 -52.28 -39.63 1.70
C GLY A 7 -51.00 -40.47 1.58
N TRP A 8 -50.02 -40.05 0.77
CA TRP A 8 -48.70 -40.66 0.68
C TRP A 8 -47.83 -40.33 1.88
N SER A 9 -47.86 -39.07 2.34
CA SER A 9 -47.10 -38.60 3.52
C SER A 9 -47.55 -39.32 4.80
N LEU A 10 -48.88 -39.50 4.98
CA LEU A 10 -49.44 -40.22 6.12
C LEU A 10 -49.08 -41.72 6.11
N ARG A 11 -49.05 -42.35 4.92
CA ARG A 11 -48.64 -43.76 4.78
C ARG A 11 -47.15 -43.97 5.01
N ASN A 12 -46.31 -43.01 4.65
CA ASN A 12 -44.86 -43.09 4.74
C ASN A 12 -44.29 -42.26 5.91
N ARG A 13 -44.97 -42.26 7.06
CA ARG A 13 -44.60 -41.45 8.25
C ARG A 13 -43.12 -41.53 8.66
N PHE A 14 -42.51 -42.71 8.54
CA PHE A 14 -41.09 -42.89 8.86
C PHE A 14 -40.18 -42.11 7.91
N LEU A 15 -40.43 -42.20 6.60
CA LEU A 15 -39.67 -41.45 5.59
C LEU A 15 -39.85 -39.94 5.77
N VAL A 16 -41.06 -39.50 6.11
CA VAL A 16 -41.33 -38.08 6.40
C VAL A 16 -40.52 -37.60 7.61
N ILE A 17 -40.51 -38.34 8.72
CA ILE A 17 -39.72 -37.99 9.90
C ILE A 17 -38.22 -37.96 9.59
N CYS A 18 -37.69 -38.95 8.87
CA CYS A 18 -36.29 -38.96 8.46
C CYS A 18 -35.94 -37.76 7.57
N ALA A 19 -36.81 -37.41 6.61
CA ALA A 19 -36.63 -36.23 5.77
C ALA A 19 -36.67 -34.94 6.59
N THR A 20 -37.59 -34.81 7.55
CA THR A 20 -37.65 -33.66 8.45
C THR A 20 -36.39 -33.53 9.30
N LEU A 21 -35.90 -34.63 9.89
CA LEU A 21 -34.66 -34.62 10.65
C LEU A 21 -33.43 -34.26 9.80
N LEU A 22 -33.39 -34.74 8.56
CA LEU A 22 -32.34 -34.38 7.60
C LEU A 22 -32.39 -32.88 7.27
N ILE A 23 -33.57 -32.32 7.03
CA ILE A 23 -33.75 -30.87 6.79
C ILE A 23 -33.33 -30.06 8.01
N ILE A 24 -33.70 -30.49 9.23
CA ILE A 24 -33.26 -29.84 10.47
C ILE A 24 -31.73 -29.89 10.58
N GLY A 25 -31.11 -31.05 10.34
CA GLY A 25 -29.64 -31.18 10.37
C GLY A 25 -28.94 -30.28 9.35
N LEU A 26 -29.45 -30.21 8.11
CA LEU A 26 -28.94 -29.29 7.10
C LEU A 26 -29.17 -27.82 7.46
N GLY A 27 -30.32 -27.49 8.07
CA GLY A 27 -30.64 -26.14 8.54
C GLY A 27 -29.73 -25.68 9.66
N VAL A 28 -29.48 -26.54 10.65
CA VAL A 28 -28.50 -26.27 11.73
C VAL A 28 -27.12 -26.03 11.15
N ARG A 29 -26.67 -26.88 10.22
CA ARG A 29 -25.39 -26.68 9.52
C ARG A 29 -25.35 -25.35 8.76
N ALA A 30 -26.42 -24.98 8.06
CA ALA A 30 -26.49 -23.73 7.32
C ALA A 30 -26.40 -22.51 8.24
N VAL A 31 -27.10 -22.52 9.37
CA VAL A 31 -27.03 -21.43 10.37
C VAL A 31 -25.61 -21.25 10.90
N TYR A 32 -24.88 -22.33 11.16
CA TYR A 32 -23.49 -22.24 11.63
C TYR A 32 -22.47 -21.86 10.55
N GLN A 33 -22.78 -22.05 9.26
CA GLN A 33 -21.87 -21.78 8.14
C GLN A 33 -22.19 -20.48 7.39
N THR A 34 -23.28 -19.80 7.73
CA THR A 34 -23.66 -18.55 7.06
C THR A 34 -22.82 -17.40 7.63
N PRO A 35 -22.11 -16.63 6.80
CA PRO A 35 -21.39 -15.43 7.23
C PRO A 35 -22.31 -14.45 7.93
N VAL A 36 -21.81 -13.80 8.99
CA VAL A 36 -22.58 -12.83 9.77
C VAL A 36 -21.86 -11.50 9.72
N ASP A 37 -22.59 -10.45 9.38
CA ASP A 37 -22.12 -9.08 9.45
C ASP A 37 -23.17 -8.21 10.16
N ALA A 38 -22.74 -7.07 10.70
CA ALA A 38 -23.60 -6.14 11.41
C ALA A 38 -24.66 -5.49 10.49
N ILE A 39 -24.30 -5.29 9.22
CA ILE A 39 -25.16 -4.71 8.18
C ILE A 39 -24.99 -5.47 6.87
N PRO A 40 -26.00 -5.49 5.98
CA PRO A 40 -25.80 -6.00 4.63
C PRO A 40 -24.79 -5.13 3.87
N ASP A 41 -24.01 -5.74 2.98
CA ASP A 41 -23.11 -5.00 2.11
C ASP A 41 -23.92 -4.14 1.12
N LEU A 42 -23.77 -2.82 1.24
CA LEU A 42 -24.40 -1.80 0.40
C LEU A 42 -23.37 -1.11 -0.51
N SER A 43 -22.15 -1.63 -0.58
CA SER A 43 -21.08 -0.98 -1.34
C SER A 43 -21.30 -1.08 -2.85
N GLU A 44 -20.91 -0.03 -3.57
CA GLU A 44 -20.91 -0.03 -5.04
C GLU A 44 -19.82 -1.00 -5.53
N ASN A 45 -20.09 -1.75 -6.61
CA ASN A 45 -19.06 -2.55 -7.27
C ASN A 45 -18.06 -1.60 -7.95
N GLN A 46 -16.95 -1.34 -7.27
CA GLN A 46 -16.00 -0.31 -7.66
C GLN A 46 -14.57 -0.84 -7.74
N VAL A 47 -13.81 -0.29 -8.68
CA VAL A 47 -12.38 -0.52 -8.82
C VAL A 47 -11.67 0.82 -8.70
N ILE A 48 -10.78 0.91 -7.71
CA ILE A 48 -9.95 2.09 -7.51
C ILE A 48 -8.71 1.98 -8.40
N VAL A 49 -8.34 3.09 -9.04
CA VAL A 49 -7.07 3.29 -9.74
C VAL A 49 -6.38 4.48 -9.10
N PHE A 50 -5.16 4.27 -8.64
CA PHE A 50 -4.32 5.28 -8.02
C PHE A 50 -3.09 5.54 -8.90
N ALA A 51 -2.77 6.80 -9.17
CA ALA A 51 -1.58 7.17 -9.92
C ALA A 51 -0.83 8.31 -9.23
N ASP A 52 0.40 8.03 -8.79
CA ASP A 52 1.27 9.03 -8.17
C ASP A 52 2.04 9.82 -9.24
N TRP A 53 2.12 11.13 -9.05
CA TRP A 53 2.92 12.03 -9.88
C TRP A 53 3.45 13.21 -9.05
N PRO A 54 4.48 12.98 -8.21
CA PRO A 54 4.84 13.88 -7.13
C PRO A 54 5.34 15.24 -7.63
N GLY A 55 5.06 16.28 -6.86
CA GLY A 55 5.50 17.66 -7.15
C GLY A 55 4.69 18.41 -8.20
N ARG A 56 3.53 17.88 -8.61
CA ARG A 56 2.65 18.48 -9.62
C ARG A 56 1.40 19.08 -9.03
N SER A 57 0.98 20.21 -9.61
CA SER A 57 -0.25 20.89 -9.21
C SER A 57 -1.49 20.05 -9.55
N PRO A 58 -2.62 20.21 -8.83
CA PRO A 58 -3.86 19.49 -9.16
C PRO A 58 -4.31 19.67 -10.61
N GLN A 59 -4.07 20.85 -11.21
CA GLN A 59 -4.41 21.12 -12.60
C GLN A 59 -3.53 20.31 -13.58
N GLU A 60 -2.21 20.25 -13.35
CA GLU A 60 -1.33 19.42 -14.19
C GLU A 60 -1.71 17.94 -14.08
N VAL A 61 -2.02 17.47 -12.88
CA VAL A 61 -2.47 16.09 -12.64
C VAL A 61 -3.78 15.82 -13.38
N GLU A 62 -4.73 16.75 -13.35
CA GLU A 62 -5.97 16.65 -14.11
C GLU A 62 -5.70 16.49 -15.60
N ASP A 63 -4.97 17.41 -16.20
CA ASP A 63 -4.79 17.49 -17.65
C ASP A 63 -3.97 16.32 -18.22
N GLN A 64 -2.97 15.82 -17.46
CA GLN A 64 -1.98 14.86 -17.96
C GLN A 64 -2.17 13.43 -17.44
N VAL A 65 -2.88 13.24 -16.33
CA VAL A 65 -3.04 11.92 -15.69
C VAL A 65 -4.52 11.57 -15.55
N THR A 66 -5.27 12.35 -14.80
CA THR A 66 -6.66 12.02 -14.44
C THR A 66 -7.60 12.03 -15.64
N TYR A 67 -7.51 13.05 -16.49
CA TYR A 67 -8.38 13.18 -17.66
C TYR A 67 -8.11 12.06 -18.69
N PRO A 68 -6.86 11.79 -19.13
CA PRO A 68 -6.59 10.66 -20.01
C PRO A 68 -7.03 9.31 -19.44
N LEU A 69 -6.82 9.06 -18.14
CA LEU A 69 -7.25 7.82 -17.50
C LEU A 69 -8.77 7.70 -17.44
N SER A 70 -9.46 8.73 -16.95
CA SER A 70 -10.91 8.69 -16.74
C SER A 70 -11.69 8.49 -18.04
N VAL A 71 -11.34 9.21 -19.13
CA VAL A 71 -11.97 9.06 -20.45
C VAL A 71 -11.76 7.64 -21.01
N ASN A 72 -10.56 7.08 -20.84
CA ASN A 72 -10.28 5.73 -21.34
C ASN A 72 -10.94 4.63 -20.51
N LEU A 73 -11.09 4.82 -19.20
CA LEU A 73 -11.77 3.89 -18.30
C LEU A 73 -13.29 3.97 -18.44
N GLN A 74 -13.84 5.14 -18.77
CA GLN A 74 -15.27 5.34 -18.99
C GLN A 74 -15.81 4.50 -20.17
N GLY A 75 -14.97 4.22 -21.17
CA GLY A 75 -15.32 3.39 -22.33
C GLY A 75 -15.35 1.88 -22.06
N LEU A 76 -15.10 1.42 -20.84
CA LEU A 76 -15.15 0.00 -20.51
C LEU A 76 -16.59 -0.51 -20.45
N ALA A 77 -16.79 -1.76 -20.86
CA ALA A 77 -18.10 -2.39 -20.83
C ALA A 77 -18.63 -2.48 -19.39
N ALA A 78 -19.91 -2.18 -19.22
CA ALA A 78 -20.63 -2.22 -17.94
C ALA A 78 -20.11 -1.25 -16.86
N VAL A 79 -19.35 -0.22 -17.24
CA VAL A 79 -19.09 0.94 -16.38
C VAL A 79 -20.34 1.80 -16.32
N LYS A 80 -20.82 2.05 -15.10
CA LYS A 80 -21.95 2.92 -14.80
C LYS A 80 -21.49 4.38 -14.71
N THR A 81 -20.39 4.63 -14.00
CA THR A 81 -19.81 5.97 -13.87
C THR A 81 -18.34 5.89 -13.47
N VAL A 82 -17.58 6.94 -13.79
CA VAL A 82 -16.20 7.12 -13.34
C VAL A 82 -16.15 8.39 -12.52
N ARG A 83 -15.74 8.26 -11.26
CA ARG A 83 -15.48 9.39 -10.37
C ARG A 83 -13.97 9.57 -10.28
N ALA A 84 -13.49 10.80 -10.38
CA ALA A 84 -12.05 11.07 -10.34
C ALA A 84 -11.75 12.30 -9.50
N SER A 85 -10.61 12.29 -8.83
CA SER A 85 -10.11 13.40 -8.02
C SER A 85 -8.63 13.62 -8.31
N SER A 86 -8.30 14.85 -8.68
CA SER A 86 -6.93 15.30 -8.91
C SER A 86 -6.45 16.08 -7.69
N MET A 87 -5.41 15.57 -7.04
CA MET A 87 -4.81 16.17 -5.85
C MET A 87 -3.36 16.57 -6.11
N PHE A 88 -2.77 17.31 -5.17
CA PHE A 88 -1.36 17.68 -5.28
C PHE A 88 -0.47 16.43 -5.25
N GLY A 89 0.10 16.14 -6.42
CA GLY A 89 1.01 15.04 -6.66
C GLY A 89 0.38 13.67 -6.90
N PHE A 90 -0.95 13.51 -7.01
CA PHE A 90 -1.54 12.20 -7.34
C PHE A 90 -2.98 12.30 -7.86
N SER A 91 -3.42 11.25 -8.55
CA SER A 91 -4.77 11.04 -9.07
C SER A 91 -5.42 9.83 -8.40
N LEU A 92 -6.69 9.98 -7.99
CA LEU A 92 -7.53 8.91 -7.47
C LEU A 92 -8.78 8.77 -8.35
N ILE A 93 -8.94 7.61 -8.99
CA ILE A 93 -10.05 7.32 -9.89
C ILE A 93 -10.82 6.13 -9.33
N THR A 94 -12.14 6.25 -9.23
CA THR A 94 -13.07 5.20 -8.82
C THR A 94 -13.95 4.85 -10.01
N VAL A 95 -13.74 3.67 -10.57
CA VAL A 95 -14.54 3.15 -11.69
C VAL A 95 -15.66 2.30 -11.10
N ILE A 96 -16.90 2.72 -11.28
CA ILE A 96 -18.08 2.05 -10.72
C ILE A 96 -18.76 1.27 -11.83
N PHE A 97 -18.93 -0.03 -11.61
CA PHE A 97 -19.58 -0.97 -12.52
C PHE A 97 -21.04 -1.18 -12.16
N GLU A 98 -21.80 -1.75 -13.09
CA GLU A 98 -23.14 -2.27 -12.81
C GLU A 98 -23.09 -3.39 -11.75
N ASP A 99 -24.05 -3.39 -10.82
CA ASP A 99 -24.04 -4.26 -9.61
C ASP A 99 -23.93 -5.76 -9.92
N LYS A 100 -24.46 -6.20 -11.08
CA LYS A 100 -24.45 -7.60 -11.51
C LYS A 100 -23.10 -8.11 -12.04
N ILE A 101 -22.12 -7.21 -12.21
CA ILE A 101 -20.81 -7.56 -12.75
C ILE A 101 -19.96 -8.19 -11.66
N ASP A 102 -19.25 -9.25 -12.00
CA ASP A 102 -18.26 -9.85 -11.10
C ASP A 102 -17.09 -8.87 -10.85
N ASN A 103 -16.69 -8.70 -9.59
CA ASN A 103 -15.63 -7.76 -9.21
C ASN A 103 -14.29 -8.14 -9.86
N TYR A 104 -13.92 -9.43 -9.89
CA TYR A 104 -12.67 -9.86 -10.53
C TYR A 104 -12.68 -9.65 -12.04
N PHE A 105 -13.82 -9.80 -12.70
CA PHE A 105 -13.99 -9.41 -14.10
C PHE A 105 -13.76 -7.90 -14.28
N ALA A 106 -14.41 -7.06 -13.46
CA ALA A 106 -14.24 -5.60 -13.50
C ALA A 106 -12.77 -5.19 -13.30
N ARG A 107 -12.10 -5.73 -12.27
CA ARG A 107 -10.67 -5.51 -11.99
C ARG A 107 -9.78 -5.92 -13.16
N SER A 108 -10.04 -7.09 -13.76
CA SER A 108 -9.29 -7.58 -14.92
C SER A 108 -9.45 -6.67 -16.14
N ARG A 109 -10.66 -6.14 -16.38
CA ARG A 109 -10.93 -5.21 -17.49
C ARG A 109 -10.23 -3.87 -17.29
N VAL A 110 -10.21 -3.36 -16.06
CA VAL A 110 -9.44 -2.15 -15.73
C VAL A 110 -7.95 -2.39 -15.93
N LEU A 111 -7.40 -3.50 -15.42
CA LEU A 111 -5.99 -3.83 -15.57
C LEU A 111 -5.58 -3.97 -17.04
N GLU A 112 -6.39 -4.64 -17.85
CA GLU A 112 -6.19 -4.73 -19.31
C GLU A 112 -6.10 -3.33 -19.93
N ARG A 113 -7.01 -2.41 -19.56
CA ARG A 113 -7.00 -1.04 -20.06
C ARG A 113 -5.78 -0.25 -19.61
N LEU A 114 -5.38 -0.36 -18.34
CA LEU A 114 -4.22 0.34 -17.81
C LEU A 114 -2.92 -0.05 -18.53
N ASN A 115 -2.77 -1.32 -18.92
CA ASN A 115 -1.60 -1.78 -19.67
C ASN A 115 -1.44 -1.08 -21.03
N TYR A 116 -2.53 -0.66 -21.68
CA TYR A 116 -2.45 0.09 -22.94
C TYR A 116 -2.14 1.58 -22.73
N LEU A 117 -2.45 2.13 -21.55
CA LEU A 117 -2.34 3.56 -21.25
C LEU A 117 -0.95 3.98 -20.75
N GLY A 118 -0.07 3.04 -20.42
CA GLY A 118 1.30 3.36 -19.97
C GLY A 118 2.08 4.25 -20.95
N ASN A 119 1.80 4.19 -22.25
CA ASN A 119 2.45 5.01 -23.28
C ASN A 119 1.85 6.43 -23.41
N VAL A 120 0.67 6.68 -22.83
CA VAL A 120 -0.04 7.97 -22.91
C VAL A 120 0.30 8.86 -21.71
N LEU A 121 0.73 8.26 -20.60
CA LEU A 121 0.99 8.96 -19.36
C LEU A 121 2.40 9.57 -19.33
N PRO A 122 2.60 10.63 -18.53
CA PRO A 122 3.93 11.22 -18.32
C PRO A 122 4.95 10.19 -17.81
N ALA A 123 6.22 10.41 -18.15
CA ALA A 123 7.31 9.55 -17.68
C ALA A 123 7.34 9.46 -16.14
N GLY A 124 7.40 8.23 -15.64
CA GLY A 124 7.43 7.94 -14.20
C GLY A 124 6.06 7.77 -13.55
N VAL A 125 4.95 8.00 -14.26
CA VAL A 125 3.60 7.74 -13.76
C VAL A 125 3.20 6.30 -14.08
N THR A 126 2.98 5.50 -13.04
CA THR A 126 2.50 4.12 -13.15
C THR A 126 1.19 3.95 -12.39
N PRO A 127 0.03 3.93 -13.07
CA PRO A 127 -1.25 3.68 -12.41
C PRO A 127 -1.28 2.29 -11.79
N GLN A 128 -1.81 2.18 -10.58
CA GLN A 128 -1.94 0.95 -9.82
C GLN A 128 -3.41 0.71 -9.47
N LEU A 129 -3.81 -0.57 -9.43
CA LEU A 129 -5.10 -0.96 -8.90
C LEU A 129 -5.09 -0.81 -7.37
N GLY A 130 -6.16 -0.25 -6.83
CA GLY A 130 -6.41 -0.27 -5.39
C GLY A 130 -6.72 -1.68 -4.86
N PRO A 131 -6.85 -1.81 -3.54
CA PRO A 131 -7.14 -3.09 -2.90
C PRO A 131 -8.47 -3.70 -3.38
N ASP A 132 -8.64 -4.99 -3.09
CA ASP A 132 -9.89 -5.72 -3.35
C ASP A 132 -10.91 -5.49 -2.22
N ALA A 133 -11.21 -4.23 -1.95
CA ALA A 133 -12.05 -3.81 -0.83
C ALA A 133 -12.71 -2.46 -1.09
N THR A 134 -13.72 -2.14 -0.26
CA THR A 134 -14.44 -0.87 -0.27
C THR A 134 -14.26 -0.13 1.06
N GLY A 135 -14.82 1.08 1.17
CA GLY A 135 -14.78 1.85 2.43
C GLY A 135 -15.48 1.17 3.61
N LEU A 136 -16.37 0.19 3.34
CA LEU A 136 -17.00 -0.63 4.39
C LEU A 136 -16.09 -1.76 4.89
N GLY A 137 -15.00 -2.08 4.17
CA GLY A 137 -14.09 -3.14 4.54
C GLY A 137 -13.20 -2.84 5.75
N TRP A 138 -13.31 -1.66 6.38
CA TRP A 138 -12.46 -1.27 7.51
C TRP A 138 -12.94 -1.97 8.79
N VAL A 139 -12.50 -3.21 9.00
CA VAL A 139 -13.04 -4.10 10.05
C VAL A 139 -12.31 -3.98 11.39
N TYR A 140 -11.02 -3.64 11.39
CA TYR A 140 -10.24 -3.55 12.62
C TYR A 140 -9.23 -2.39 12.56
N GLN A 141 -9.26 -1.55 13.58
CA GLN A 141 -8.33 -0.42 13.72
C GLN A 141 -7.59 -0.56 15.05
N TYR A 142 -6.28 -0.35 15.00
CA TYR A 142 -5.42 -0.42 16.18
C TYR A 142 -4.38 0.69 16.13
N TYR A 143 -3.79 0.96 17.29
CA TYR A 143 -2.59 1.77 17.41
C TYR A 143 -1.53 1.00 18.20
N LEU A 144 -0.27 1.33 17.95
CA LEU A 144 0.88 0.77 18.64
C LEU A 144 1.13 1.62 19.88
N ASP A 145 0.91 1.02 21.05
CA ASP A 145 1.25 1.62 22.32
C ASP A 145 2.57 1.07 22.85
N VAL A 146 3.30 1.92 23.57
CA VAL A 146 4.60 1.57 24.15
C VAL A 146 4.41 1.34 25.63
N ASP A 147 4.65 0.11 26.08
CA ASP A 147 4.61 -0.21 27.51
C ASP A 147 5.71 0.57 28.25
N SER A 148 5.27 1.52 29.07
CA SER A 148 6.13 2.35 29.93
C SER A 148 6.99 1.54 30.90
N ALA A 149 6.59 0.32 31.26
CA ALA A 149 7.39 -0.56 32.12
C ALA A 149 8.62 -1.14 31.39
N VAL A 150 8.49 -1.38 30.08
CA VAL A 150 9.55 -1.94 29.22
C VAL A 150 10.44 -0.82 28.67
N ALA A 151 9.86 0.34 28.35
CA ALA A 151 10.56 1.49 27.83
C ALA A 151 10.26 2.77 28.65
N PRO A 152 10.78 2.87 29.90
CA PRO A 152 10.45 3.96 30.82
C PRO A 152 10.89 5.35 30.37
N GLN A 153 11.80 5.44 29.40
CA GLN A 153 12.21 6.71 28.78
C GLN A 153 11.52 7.00 27.44
N GLY A 154 10.49 6.23 27.07
CA GLY A 154 9.81 6.40 25.77
C GLY A 154 10.75 6.07 24.61
N GLY A 155 11.40 4.90 24.66
CA GLY A 155 12.47 4.49 23.74
C GLY A 155 12.08 4.28 22.27
N TYR A 156 10.83 4.59 21.90
CA TYR A 156 10.32 4.49 20.53
C TYR A 156 9.72 5.84 20.11
N ASP A 157 10.33 6.45 19.09
CA ASP A 157 9.73 7.60 18.41
C ASP A 157 8.66 7.16 17.39
N LEU A 158 7.85 8.11 16.91
CA LEU A 158 6.81 7.85 15.92
C LEU A 158 7.35 7.24 14.60
N GLY A 159 8.58 7.55 14.21
CA GLY A 159 9.21 6.96 13.03
C GLY A 159 9.64 5.51 13.24
N GLN A 160 10.03 5.17 14.46
CA GLN A 160 10.38 3.83 14.93
C GLN A 160 9.13 2.95 14.95
N LEU A 161 8.05 3.46 15.55
CA LEU A 161 6.74 2.79 15.55
C LEU A 161 6.21 2.63 14.13
N ARG A 162 6.35 3.67 13.28
CA ARG A 162 5.98 3.59 11.87
C ARG A 162 6.81 2.56 11.11
N GLY A 163 8.11 2.44 11.42
CA GLY A 163 8.97 1.39 10.88
C GLY A 163 8.50 0.00 11.28
N ILE A 164 8.15 -0.22 12.56
CA ILE A 164 7.60 -1.50 13.04
C ILE A 164 6.27 -1.82 12.36
N GLN A 165 5.39 -0.82 12.23
CA GLN A 165 4.12 -0.96 11.54
C GLN A 165 4.31 -1.39 10.09
N ASP A 166 5.11 -0.66 9.32
CA ASP A 166 5.26 -0.87 7.86
C ASP A 166 6.04 -2.14 7.51
N TRP A 167 7.03 -2.50 8.33
CA TRP A 167 7.99 -3.57 8.03
C TRP A 167 7.82 -4.85 8.85
N PHE A 168 6.95 -4.86 9.86
CA PHE A 168 6.67 -6.05 10.65
C PHE A 168 5.17 -6.32 10.76
N VAL A 169 4.42 -5.46 11.45
CA VAL A 169 3.00 -5.71 11.79
C VAL A 169 2.14 -5.85 10.55
N ARG A 170 2.29 -4.94 9.58
CA ARG A 170 1.55 -4.94 8.31
C ARG A 170 1.69 -6.27 7.56
N TYR A 171 2.89 -6.87 7.52
CA TYR A 171 3.10 -8.13 6.81
C TYR A 171 2.44 -9.32 7.51
N GLN A 172 2.47 -9.35 8.84
CA GLN A 172 1.80 -10.41 9.61
C GLN A 172 0.29 -10.36 9.40
N LEU A 173 -0.30 -9.16 9.46
CA LEU A 173 -1.75 -9.00 9.29
C LEU A 173 -2.21 -9.20 7.83
N ASN A 174 -1.42 -8.76 6.84
CA ASN A 174 -1.72 -9.04 5.43
C ASN A 174 -1.68 -10.55 5.09
N SER A 175 -1.04 -11.38 5.91
CA SER A 175 -1.01 -12.83 5.70
C SER A 175 -2.27 -13.55 6.18
N VAL A 176 -3.14 -12.86 6.92
CA VAL A 176 -4.40 -13.42 7.43
C VAL A 176 -5.39 -13.60 6.28
N GLN A 177 -6.08 -14.74 6.25
CA GLN A 177 -7.11 -15.01 5.25
C GLN A 177 -8.24 -13.98 5.35
N GLY A 178 -8.79 -13.57 4.19
CA GLY A 178 -9.86 -12.58 4.12
C GLY A 178 -9.39 -11.11 4.19
N VAL A 179 -8.13 -10.85 4.56
CA VAL A 179 -7.55 -9.49 4.51
C VAL A 179 -7.19 -9.13 3.06
N ALA A 180 -7.62 -7.95 2.62
CA ALA A 180 -7.24 -7.36 1.32
C ALA A 180 -6.03 -6.44 1.45
N GLU A 181 -5.99 -5.63 2.51
CA GLU A 181 -4.91 -4.69 2.76
C GLU A 181 -4.83 -4.33 4.25
N VAL A 182 -3.64 -3.98 4.71
CA VAL A 182 -3.42 -3.32 6.00
C VAL A 182 -2.78 -1.97 5.74
N GLY A 183 -3.60 -0.93 5.87
CA GLY A 183 -3.19 0.46 5.66
C GLY A 183 -2.54 1.03 6.91
N SER A 184 -1.33 1.56 6.79
CA SER A 184 -0.64 2.23 7.90
C SER A 184 -1.14 3.67 8.05
N VAL A 185 -1.36 4.12 9.28
CA VAL A 185 -1.87 5.45 9.58
C VAL A 185 -1.09 6.08 10.75
N GLY A 186 -0.86 7.38 10.69
CA GLY A 186 -0.07 8.10 11.70
C GLY A 186 1.45 7.92 11.58
N GLY A 187 2.16 8.63 12.46
CA GLY A 187 3.62 8.73 12.47
C GLY A 187 4.23 9.29 11.18
N PHE A 188 5.51 9.02 10.97
CA PHE A 188 6.25 9.47 9.80
C PHE A 188 7.19 8.38 9.27
N VAL A 189 7.33 8.30 7.95
CA VAL A 189 8.36 7.46 7.33
C VAL A 189 9.71 8.13 7.57
N ARG A 190 10.68 7.37 8.06
CA ARG A 190 12.03 7.89 8.34
C ARG A 190 12.72 8.23 7.02
N GLN A 191 13.27 9.44 6.94
CA GLN A 191 13.94 9.95 5.76
C GLN A 191 15.28 10.58 6.15
N TYR A 192 16.35 10.20 5.45
CA TYR A 192 17.60 10.94 5.49
C TYR A 192 17.46 12.23 4.67
N GLN A 193 17.56 13.36 5.34
CA GLN A 193 17.43 14.69 4.76
C GLN A 193 18.80 15.32 4.61
N ILE A 194 19.19 15.64 3.38
CA ILE A 194 20.46 16.29 3.04
C ILE A 194 20.17 17.78 2.83
N GLU A 195 20.37 18.58 3.86
CA GLU A 195 20.14 20.02 3.81
C GLU A 195 21.40 20.74 3.30
N VAL A 196 21.35 21.17 2.05
CA VAL A 196 22.48 21.83 1.37
C VAL A 196 22.55 23.31 1.70
N SER A 197 23.75 23.82 1.95
CA SER A 197 24.00 25.26 2.15
C SER A 197 24.46 25.91 0.84
N SER A 198 23.64 26.81 0.30
CA SER A 198 23.96 27.55 -0.93
C SER A 198 25.27 28.36 -0.81
N THR A 199 25.56 28.90 0.37
CA THR A 199 26.81 29.63 0.66
C THR A 199 28.02 28.71 0.65
N LYS A 200 27.96 27.56 1.33
CA LYS A 200 29.08 26.60 1.39
C LYS A 200 29.32 25.96 0.01
N MET A 201 28.25 25.63 -0.71
CA MET A 201 28.33 25.14 -2.08
C MET A 201 29.01 26.13 -3.01
N ARG A 202 28.67 27.42 -2.92
CA ARG A 202 29.32 28.48 -3.72
C ARG A 202 30.81 28.60 -3.39
N ALA A 203 31.19 28.54 -2.11
CA ALA A 203 32.58 28.59 -1.68
C ALA A 203 33.37 27.37 -2.19
N ALA A 204 32.77 26.18 -2.14
CA ALA A 204 33.34 24.95 -2.69
C ALA A 204 33.24 24.85 -4.23
N LYS A 205 32.51 25.78 -4.86
CA LYS A 205 32.10 25.80 -6.28
C LYS A 205 31.52 24.44 -6.73
N VAL A 206 30.64 23.88 -5.90
CA VAL A 206 29.87 22.66 -6.15
C VAL A 206 28.45 23.04 -6.52
N SER A 207 27.90 22.47 -7.58
CA SER A 207 26.51 22.69 -7.98
C SER A 207 25.54 21.73 -7.27
N LEU A 208 24.25 22.04 -7.27
CA LEU A 208 23.25 21.12 -6.71
C LEU A 208 23.21 19.80 -7.49
N GLN A 209 23.42 19.87 -8.81
CA GLN A 209 23.48 18.69 -9.67
C GLN A 209 24.65 17.77 -9.30
N ASP A 210 25.81 18.33 -8.93
CA ASP A 210 26.96 17.54 -8.47
C ASP A 210 26.62 16.77 -7.19
N VAL A 211 25.91 17.42 -6.25
CA VAL A 211 25.45 16.76 -5.01
C VAL A 211 24.46 15.63 -5.33
N MET A 212 23.44 15.92 -6.14
CA MET A 212 22.44 14.92 -6.53
C MET A 212 23.07 13.72 -7.22
N LYS A 213 24.01 13.95 -8.14
CA LYS A 213 24.74 12.91 -8.86
C LYS A 213 25.59 12.08 -7.90
N ALA A 214 26.42 12.72 -7.08
CA ALA A 214 27.31 12.02 -6.15
C ALA A 214 26.53 11.13 -5.17
N VAL A 215 25.41 11.64 -4.63
CA VAL A 215 24.55 10.86 -3.74
C VAL A 215 23.88 9.70 -4.48
N GLY A 216 23.38 9.92 -5.70
CA GLY A 216 22.74 8.88 -6.51
C GLY A 216 23.68 7.74 -6.91
N GLU A 217 24.97 8.03 -7.13
CA GLU A 217 26.00 7.05 -7.49
C GLU A 217 26.63 6.34 -6.27
N SER A 218 26.42 6.84 -5.05
CA SER A 218 27.09 6.36 -3.83
C SER A 218 26.25 5.40 -2.98
N ASN A 219 25.11 4.93 -3.48
CA ASN A 219 24.21 4.04 -2.73
C ASN A 219 23.84 2.79 -3.54
N LEU A 220 24.84 2.00 -3.93
CA LEU A 220 24.63 0.78 -4.71
C LEU A 220 25.66 -0.30 -4.37
N ASN A 221 25.21 -1.56 -4.39
CA ASN A 221 26.10 -2.72 -4.37
C ASN A 221 26.47 -3.10 -5.80
N VAL A 222 27.70 -3.58 -6.00
CA VAL A 222 28.18 -4.06 -7.30
C VAL A 222 28.55 -5.54 -7.24
N GLY A 223 28.23 -6.29 -8.30
CA GLY A 223 28.64 -7.68 -8.47
C GLY A 223 29.96 -7.79 -9.24
N GLY A 224 30.93 -8.50 -8.67
CA GLY A 224 32.25 -8.73 -9.28
C GLY A 224 32.40 -10.12 -9.93
N LYS A 225 31.29 -10.83 -10.17
CA LYS A 225 31.24 -12.25 -10.59
C LYS A 225 31.91 -13.17 -9.56
N VAL A 226 32.57 -14.22 -10.03
CA VAL A 226 33.20 -15.27 -9.22
C VAL A 226 34.68 -15.40 -9.57
N ILE A 227 35.47 -15.80 -8.58
CA ILE A 227 36.84 -16.26 -8.74
C ILE A 227 36.85 -17.75 -8.42
N GLU A 228 37.35 -18.59 -9.32
CA GLU A 228 37.50 -20.02 -9.07
C GLU A 228 38.89 -20.30 -8.49
N GLU A 229 38.95 -20.85 -7.28
CA GLU A 229 40.19 -21.33 -6.67
C GLU A 229 39.97 -22.70 -6.01
N ASN A 230 40.87 -23.64 -6.28
CA ASN A 230 40.83 -25.02 -5.73
C ASN A 230 39.50 -25.76 -5.96
N GLY A 231 38.84 -25.53 -7.11
CA GLY A 231 37.55 -26.13 -7.44
C GLY A 231 36.38 -25.56 -6.64
N GLN A 232 36.55 -24.39 -6.00
CA GLN A 232 35.50 -23.64 -5.32
C GLN A 232 35.32 -22.27 -5.98
N GLU A 233 34.08 -21.82 -6.09
CA GLU A 233 33.75 -20.48 -6.57
C GLU A 233 33.59 -19.49 -5.40
N TYR A 234 34.39 -18.43 -5.43
CA TYR A 234 34.32 -17.32 -4.50
C TYR A 234 33.58 -16.15 -5.14
N ILE A 235 32.41 -15.80 -4.61
CA ILE A 235 31.60 -14.69 -5.11
C ILE A 235 32.22 -13.36 -4.67
N VAL A 236 32.52 -12.50 -5.63
CA VAL A 236 33.03 -11.16 -5.37
C VAL A 236 31.86 -10.18 -5.31
N ARG A 237 31.69 -9.49 -4.18
CA ARG A 237 30.65 -8.49 -3.95
C ARG A 237 31.24 -7.19 -3.42
N GLY A 238 30.99 -6.09 -4.14
CA GLY A 238 31.24 -4.74 -3.64
C GLY A 238 30.04 -4.26 -2.82
N ILE A 239 30.31 -3.87 -1.57
CA ILE A 239 29.30 -3.35 -0.64
C ILE A 239 29.39 -1.82 -0.66
N GLY A 240 28.30 -1.16 -1.01
CA GLY A 240 28.24 0.30 -1.15
C GLY A 240 26.91 0.91 -0.73
N LEU A 241 26.07 0.17 0.00
CA LEU A 241 24.82 0.72 0.54
C LEU A 241 25.08 1.64 1.71
N VAL A 242 24.39 2.78 1.71
CA VAL A 242 24.38 3.73 2.82
C VAL A 242 23.61 3.15 4.00
N GLN A 243 24.21 3.17 5.19
CA GLN A 243 23.60 2.64 6.41
C GLN A 243 23.41 3.69 7.52
N SER A 244 24.03 4.86 7.41
CA SER A 244 24.00 5.90 8.42
C SER A 244 24.12 7.31 7.83
N ALA A 245 23.79 8.31 8.62
CA ALA A 245 24.01 9.72 8.27
C ALA A 245 25.51 10.01 8.03
N ASP A 246 26.39 9.46 8.88
CA ASP A 246 27.84 9.59 8.74
C ASP A 246 28.36 9.05 7.40
N ALA A 247 27.77 7.94 6.91
CA ALA A 247 28.12 7.39 5.61
C ALA A 247 27.73 8.33 4.46
N LEU A 248 26.58 9.01 4.54
CA LEU A 248 26.19 10.05 3.58
C LEU A 248 27.14 11.24 3.65
N GLU A 249 27.47 11.70 4.85
CA GLU A 249 28.38 12.81 5.08
C GLU A 249 29.78 12.59 4.49
N GLY A 250 30.22 11.32 4.44
CA GLY A 250 31.47 10.87 3.85
C GLY A 250 31.46 10.77 2.31
N ILE A 251 30.35 11.06 1.63
CA ILE A 251 30.29 11.02 0.16
C ILE A 251 31.21 12.10 -0.43
N ALA A 252 32.10 11.69 -1.33
CA ALA A 252 32.97 12.59 -2.07
C ALA A 252 32.20 13.26 -3.21
N LEU A 253 32.24 14.59 -3.28
CA LEU A 253 31.54 15.37 -4.31
C LEU A 253 32.45 15.73 -5.47
N THR A 254 33.65 16.22 -5.17
CA THR A 254 34.63 16.64 -6.17
C THR A 254 36.02 16.69 -5.54
N GLN A 255 37.06 16.72 -6.37
CA GLN A 255 38.45 16.89 -5.94
C GLN A 255 38.99 18.19 -6.50
N ARG A 256 39.63 19.01 -5.65
CA ARG A 256 40.21 20.31 -6.03
C ARG A 256 41.54 20.51 -5.33
N GLU A 257 42.57 20.88 -6.09
CA GLU A 257 43.90 21.19 -5.56
C GLU A 257 44.47 20.07 -4.67
N GLY A 258 44.12 18.80 -4.98
CA GLY A 258 44.51 17.63 -4.20
C GLY A 258 43.62 17.32 -2.98
N ALA A 259 42.71 18.21 -2.59
CA ALA A 259 41.77 18.01 -1.49
C ALA A 259 40.39 17.53 -2.00
N THR A 260 39.82 16.51 -1.35
CA THR A 260 38.47 16.02 -1.62
C THR A 260 37.45 16.85 -0.86
N VAL A 261 36.45 17.36 -1.56
CA VAL A 261 35.28 18.03 -0.97
C VAL A 261 34.23 16.96 -0.68
N TYR A 262 33.86 16.82 0.59
CA TYR A 262 32.86 15.87 1.06
C TYR A 262 31.48 16.50 1.19
N LEU A 263 30.44 15.67 1.26
CA LEU A 263 29.07 16.14 1.48
C LEU A 263 28.94 16.98 2.75
N ARG A 264 29.54 16.54 3.86
CA ARG A 264 29.60 17.32 5.12
C ARG A 264 30.17 18.73 5.00
N SER A 265 30.98 18.99 3.97
CA SER A 265 31.57 20.32 3.74
C SER A 265 30.55 21.31 3.19
N VAL A 266 29.46 20.83 2.58
CA VAL A 266 28.46 21.68 1.90
C VAL A 266 27.02 21.44 2.37
N ALA A 267 26.75 20.36 3.09
CA ALA A 267 25.43 19.98 3.56
C ALA A 267 25.46 19.44 5.01
N GLN A 268 24.30 19.47 5.66
CA GLN A 268 24.05 18.77 6.92
C GLN A 268 23.13 17.59 6.65
N VAL A 269 23.45 16.41 7.19
CA VAL A 269 22.62 15.21 7.06
C VAL A 269 21.88 14.99 8.37
N MET A 270 20.55 14.91 8.29
CA MET A 270 19.69 14.72 9.45
C MET A 270 18.73 13.57 9.19
N LEU A 271 18.37 12.83 10.25
CA LEU A 271 17.26 11.89 10.18
C LEU A 271 15.98 12.62 10.56
N GLY A 272 15.05 12.71 9.61
CA GLY A 272 13.76 13.36 9.77
C GLY A 272 12.60 12.47 9.33
N GLY A 273 11.41 13.06 9.26
CA GLY A 273 10.24 12.44 8.67
C GLY A 273 10.00 12.89 7.24
N GLU A 274 9.49 11.99 6.42
CA GLU A 274 8.88 12.34 5.14
C GLU A 274 7.66 13.26 5.35
N PHE A 275 7.31 14.03 4.31
CA PHE A 275 6.11 14.84 4.30
C PHE A 275 4.86 14.01 4.62
N ARG A 276 4.17 14.37 5.71
CA ARG A 276 2.96 13.65 6.17
C ARG A 276 1.72 14.18 5.48
N ARG A 277 0.88 13.27 4.99
CA ARG A 277 -0.47 13.58 4.44
C ARG A 277 -1.61 13.33 5.44
N GLY A 278 -1.30 12.74 6.60
CA GLY A 278 -2.27 12.46 7.66
C GLY A 278 -1.57 12.22 9.00
N ALA A 279 -2.35 12.29 10.08
CA ALA A 279 -1.91 12.00 11.45
C ALA A 279 -2.99 11.13 12.14
N LEU A 280 -2.58 10.37 13.16
CA LEU A 280 -3.48 9.60 14.01
C LEU A 280 -3.32 10.11 15.44
N ASP A 281 -4.43 10.44 16.08
CA ASP A 281 -4.46 10.92 17.45
C ASP A 281 -5.37 10.01 18.28
N VAL A 282 -4.92 9.67 19.48
CA VAL A 282 -5.69 8.96 20.49
C VAL A 282 -5.59 9.74 21.79
N ASP A 283 -6.73 10.24 22.26
CA ASP A 283 -6.86 11.02 23.49
C ASP A 283 -5.91 12.23 23.59
N GLY A 284 -5.66 12.92 22.46
CA GLY A 284 -4.78 14.10 22.38
C GLY A 284 -3.29 13.77 22.25
N ARG A 285 -2.93 12.51 22.02
CA ARG A 285 -1.56 12.06 21.75
C ARG A 285 -1.46 11.49 20.34
N GLU A 286 -0.46 11.99 19.59
CA GLU A 286 -0.14 11.42 18.28
C GLU A 286 0.41 9.99 18.44
N VAL A 287 -0.14 9.06 17.65
CA VAL A 287 0.23 7.65 17.67
C VAL A 287 0.43 7.11 16.24
N VAL A 288 0.89 5.87 16.16
CA VAL A 288 0.99 5.11 14.90
C VAL A 288 0.04 3.94 14.99
N GLY A 289 -0.64 3.61 13.90
CA GLY A 289 -1.56 2.50 13.86
C GLY A 289 -1.72 1.89 12.49
N GLY A 290 -2.67 0.97 12.41
CA GLY A 290 -3.04 0.32 11.17
C GLY A 290 -4.54 0.09 11.11
N ILE A 291 -5.01 0.01 9.87
CA ILE A 291 -6.40 -0.30 9.53
C ILE A 291 -6.37 -1.59 8.72
N VAL A 292 -6.98 -2.64 9.26
CA VAL A 292 -7.19 -3.91 8.56
C VAL A 292 -8.42 -3.76 7.68
N VAL A 293 -8.20 -3.97 6.39
CA VAL A 293 -9.22 -3.87 5.37
C VAL A 293 -9.56 -5.28 4.88
N MET A 294 -10.79 -5.71 5.16
CA MET A 294 -11.36 -6.98 4.71
C MET A 294 -11.63 -6.93 3.21
N ARG A 295 -11.42 -8.07 2.55
CA ARG A 295 -11.77 -8.27 1.15
C ARG A 295 -13.28 -8.31 0.96
N THR A 296 -13.72 -7.78 -0.18
CA THR A 296 -15.14 -7.78 -0.56
C THR A 296 -15.72 -9.20 -0.52
N GLY A 297 -16.83 -9.39 0.20
CA GLY A 297 -17.55 -10.67 0.29
C GLY A 297 -17.00 -11.67 1.32
N GLU A 298 -15.97 -11.32 2.08
CA GLU A 298 -15.50 -12.13 3.22
C GLU A 298 -16.32 -11.84 4.50
N ASN A 299 -16.02 -12.58 5.57
CA ASN A 299 -16.71 -12.48 6.87
C ASN A 299 -15.93 -11.58 7.84
N ALA A 300 -16.55 -10.49 8.30
CA ALA A 300 -15.91 -9.53 9.20
C ALA A 300 -15.61 -10.07 10.61
N MET A 301 -16.28 -11.16 11.01
CA MET A 301 -16.07 -11.80 12.31
C MET A 301 -14.79 -12.66 12.36
N GLU A 302 -14.31 -13.13 11.21
CA GLU A 302 -13.12 -14.01 11.07
C GLU A 302 -11.84 -13.20 10.84
#